data_AF-F9G3X0-F1
#
_entry.id   AF-F9G3X0-F1
#
_cell.length_a   1.000
_cell.length_b   1.000
_cell.length_c   1.000
_cell.angle_alpha   90.00
_cell.angle_beta   90.00
_cell.angle_gamma   90.00
#
_symmetry.space_group_name_H-M   'P 1'
#
loop_
_entity.id
_entity.type
_entity.pdbx_description
1 polymer ?
#
loop_
_entity_poly.entity_id
_entity_poly.type
_entity_poly.pdbx_seq_one_letter_code
_entity_poly.pdbx_strand_id
1 'polypeptide(L)'
;MEQHAKIVMAPRRPDSDDKNTSIFLAGITTSTGEPDWRETLIKALMDQHVTILNPNRPDWDSTWKEDFSDKRWEEQVWWELDMQEAADIIVFFFHPSTEAPISLMELGLAVKTKPERVHLAAVLEM
;
A
#
# COMPACT_ATOMS: atom_id res chain seq x y z
N MET A 1 -22.24 -9.77 8.41
CA MET A 1 -21.87 -8.86 7.31
C MET A 1 -21.02 -9.68 6.38
N GLU A 2 -21.43 -9.82 5.12
CA GLU A 2 -20.69 -10.58 4.12
C GLU A 2 -19.45 -9.78 3.73
N GLN A 3 -18.28 -10.37 3.91
CA GLN A 3 -17.01 -9.77 3.54
C GLN A 3 -16.79 -9.99 2.05
N HIS A 4 -16.64 -8.90 1.29
CA HIS A 4 -16.48 -8.92 -0.16
C HIS A 4 -15.10 -8.47 -0.62
N ALA A 5 -14.38 -7.74 0.22
CA ALA A 5 -13.04 -7.28 -0.11
C ALA A 5 -12.05 -8.45 -0.10
N LYS A 6 -11.18 -8.47 -1.11
CA LYS A 6 -10.02 -9.37 -1.18
C LYS A 6 -8.79 -8.61 -0.69
N ILE A 7 -7.98 -9.24 0.15
CA ILE A 7 -6.72 -8.67 0.64
C ILE A 7 -5.58 -9.47 0.03
N VAL A 8 -4.68 -8.79 -0.67
CA VAL A 8 -3.48 -9.37 -1.25
C VAL A 8 -2.28 -8.67 -0.61
N MET A 9 -1.53 -9.41 0.19
CA MET A 9 -0.29 -8.93 0.82
C MET A 9 0.92 -9.34 0.00
N ALA A 10 1.96 -8.50 0.00
CA ALA A 10 3.23 -8.85 -0.61
C ALA A 10 3.80 -10.17 -0.01
N PRO A 11 4.50 -11.00 -0.80
CA PRO A 11 4.77 -10.86 -2.24
C PRO A 11 3.67 -11.46 -3.14
N ARG A 12 2.53 -11.89 -2.59
CA ARG A 12 1.45 -12.49 -3.38
C ARG A 12 0.91 -11.46 -4.37
N ARG A 13 0.56 -11.90 -5.58
CA ARG A 13 -0.11 -11.06 -6.59
C ARG A 13 -1.60 -11.40 -6.70
N PRO A 14 -2.44 -10.43 -7.10
CA PRO A 14 -3.84 -10.71 -7.40
C PRO A 14 -3.97 -11.69 -8.57
N ASP A 15 -5.08 -12.41 -8.61
CA ASP A 15 -5.35 -13.34 -9.71
C ASP A 15 -5.52 -12.56 -11.03
N SER A 16 -5.03 -13.11 -12.15
CA SER A 16 -5.02 -12.40 -13.44
C SER A 16 -6.41 -12.08 -14.00
N ASP A 17 -7.44 -12.78 -13.53
CA ASP A 17 -8.84 -12.61 -13.90
C ASP A 17 -9.65 -11.85 -12.85
N ASP A 18 -9.01 -11.27 -11.82
CA ASP A 18 -9.68 -10.42 -10.85
C ASP A 18 -10.20 -9.15 -11.52
N LYS A 19 -11.51 -8.89 -11.38
CA LYS A 19 -12.20 -7.76 -12.00
C LYS A 19 -12.62 -6.68 -10.99
N ASN A 20 -12.30 -6.89 -9.72
CA ASN A 20 -12.58 -5.91 -8.68
C ASN A 20 -11.73 -4.66 -8.89
N THR A 21 -12.25 -3.50 -8.49
CA THR A 21 -11.44 -2.28 -8.40
C THR A 21 -10.31 -2.50 -7.39
N SER A 22 -9.09 -2.25 -7.82
CA SER A 22 -7.89 -2.45 -7.01
C SER A 22 -7.45 -1.17 -6.29
N ILE A 23 -7.07 -1.31 -5.01
CA ILE A 23 -6.64 -0.20 -4.15
C ILE A 23 -5.26 -0.53 -3.58
N PHE A 24 -4.24 0.24 -3.95
CA PHE A 24 -2.90 0.14 -3.37
C PHE A 24 -2.75 1.05 -2.15
N LEU A 25 -2.15 0.51 -1.08
CA LEU A 25 -1.91 1.21 0.18
C LEU A 25 -0.47 1.73 0.24
N ALA A 26 -0.24 2.95 -0.22
CA ALA A 26 1.06 3.63 -0.16
C ALA A 26 1.19 4.46 1.13
N GLY A 27 2.41 4.58 1.67
CA GLY A 27 2.68 5.43 2.83
C GLY A 27 3.51 4.75 3.91
N ILE A 28 3.51 5.36 5.10
CA ILE A 28 4.29 4.90 6.24
C ILE A 28 3.96 3.45 6.63
N THR A 29 5.01 2.65 6.81
CA THR A 29 4.96 1.29 7.36
C THR A 29 5.47 1.23 8.81
N THR A 30 6.21 2.26 9.25
CA THR A 30 6.71 2.41 10.61
C THR A 30 5.56 2.53 11.62
N SER A 31 5.66 1.79 12.73
CA SER A 31 4.74 1.94 13.85
C SER A 31 4.77 3.37 14.40
N THR A 32 3.60 3.98 14.54
CA THR A 32 3.45 5.37 15.01
C THR A 32 3.03 5.48 16.47
N GLY A 33 2.79 4.34 17.14
CA GLY A 33 2.16 4.32 18.47
C GLY A 33 0.63 4.43 18.42
N GLU A 34 0.06 4.59 17.24
CA GLU A 34 -1.37 4.56 16.95
C GLU A 34 -1.78 3.21 16.33
N PRO A 35 -3.10 2.90 16.24
CA PRO A 35 -3.57 1.73 15.50
C PRO A 35 -3.07 1.74 14.04
N ASP A 36 -2.79 0.56 13.48
CA ASP A 36 -2.37 0.44 12.08
C ASP A 36 -3.45 1.02 11.15
N TRP A 37 -3.09 2.08 10.43
CA TRP A 37 -3.99 2.76 9.50
C TRP A 37 -4.44 1.83 8.37
N ARG A 38 -3.58 0.89 7.94
CA ARG A 38 -3.90 -0.10 6.90
C ARG A 38 -5.00 -1.02 7.40
N GLU A 39 -4.88 -1.52 8.62
CA GLU A 39 -5.92 -2.36 9.23
C GLU A 39 -7.24 -1.60 9.37
N THR A 40 -7.18 -0.34 9.79
CA THR A 40 -8.34 0.53 9.93
C THR A 40 -9.06 0.74 8.59
N LEU A 41 -8.30 1.05 7.53
CA LEU A 41 -8.84 1.25 6.19
C LEU A 41 -9.36 -0.07 5.59
N ILE A 42 -8.63 -1.17 5.74
CA ILE A 42 -9.08 -2.51 5.31
C ILE A 42 -10.43 -2.82 5.96
N LYS A 43 -10.55 -2.64 7.28
CA LYS A 43 -11.79 -2.88 8.02
C LYS A 43 -12.95 -2.03 7.48
N ALA A 44 -12.71 -0.76 7.17
CA ALA A 44 -13.71 0.13 6.60
C ALA A 44 -14.16 -0.28 5.18
N LEU A 45 -13.32 -1.00 4.44
CA LEU A 45 -13.58 -1.44 3.07
C LEU A 45 -14.08 -2.89 2.96
N MET A 46 -14.18 -3.64 4.07
CA MET A 46 -14.46 -5.09 4.03
C MET A 46 -15.76 -5.48 3.31
N ASP A 47 -16.78 -4.62 3.36
CA ASP A 47 -18.07 -4.88 2.72
C ASP A 47 -18.10 -4.48 1.23
N GLN A 48 -17.02 -3.88 0.72
CA GLN A 48 -16.91 -3.43 -0.68
C GLN A 48 -16.32 -4.52 -1.58
N HIS A 49 -16.74 -4.57 -2.84
CA HIS A 49 -16.19 -5.46 -3.86
C HIS A 49 -14.89 -4.91 -4.46
N VAL A 50 -13.84 -4.85 -3.64
CA VAL A 50 -12.53 -4.31 -4.00
C VAL A 50 -11.42 -5.32 -3.74
N THR A 51 -10.27 -5.11 -4.38
CA THR A 51 -9.04 -5.86 -4.09
C THR A 51 -8.00 -4.91 -3.50
N ILE A 52 -7.67 -5.12 -2.23
CA ILE A 52 -6.73 -4.29 -1.48
C ILE A 52 -5.33 -4.89 -1.64
N LEU A 53 -4.43 -4.11 -2.24
CA LEU A 53 -3.02 -4.42 -2.43
C LEU A 53 -2.24 -3.79 -1.27
N ASN A 54 -1.90 -4.61 -0.28
CA ASN A 54 -1.23 -4.18 0.94
C ASN A 54 0.27 -4.54 0.87
N PRO A 55 1.19 -3.56 0.87
CA PRO A 55 2.63 -3.83 0.76
C PRO A 55 3.23 -4.51 1.99
N ASN A 56 2.50 -4.60 3.11
CA ASN A 56 3.01 -5.21 4.33
C ASN A 56 3.51 -6.66 4.11
N ARG A 57 4.73 -6.94 4.59
CA ARG A 57 5.37 -8.26 4.57
C ARG A 57 5.37 -8.90 5.97
N PRO A 58 4.54 -9.93 6.22
CA PRO A 58 4.52 -10.62 7.51
C PRO A 58 5.83 -11.35 7.84
N ASP A 59 6.64 -11.67 6.82
CA ASP A 59 7.93 -12.37 6.92
C ASP A 59 9.13 -11.42 7.03
N TRP A 60 8.89 -10.11 7.13
CA TRP A 60 9.95 -9.14 7.36
C TRP A 60 10.59 -9.34 8.74
N ASP A 61 11.92 -9.42 8.78
CA ASP A 61 12.69 -9.51 10.02
C ASP A 61 14.01 -8.72 9.93
N SER A 62 14.73 -8.64 11.05
CA SER A 62 15.99 -7.87 11.14
C SER A 62 17.16 -8.44 10.34
N THR A 63 17.00 -9.59 9.67
CA THR A 63 18.02 -10.17 8.80
C THR A 63 17.98 -9.63 7.37
N TRP A 64 16.92 -8.90 7.02
CA TRP A 64 16.78 -8.28 5.70
C TRP A 64 17.74 -7.12 5.56
N LYS A 65 18.32 -6.98 4.37
CA LYS A 65 19.11 -5.80 4.01
C LYS A 65 18.34 -4.98 2.99
N GLU A 66 18.19 -3.69 3.26
CA GLU A 66 17.53 -2.74 2.37
C GLU A 66 18.43 -2.33 1.19
N ASP A 67 18.98 -3.33 0.50
CA ASP A 67 19.81 -3.14 -0.69
C ASP A 67 19.59 -4.30 -1.70
N PHE A 68 19.90 -4.05 -2.97
CA PHE A 68 19.63 -4.99 -4.07
C PHE A 68 20.47 -6.29 -4.03
N SER A 69 21.40 -6.46 -3.08
CA SER A 69 22.06 -7.75 -2.85
C SER A 69 21.16 -8.75 -2.11
N ASP A 70 20.16 -8.27 -1.37
CA ASP A 70 19.13 -9.11 -0.75
C ASP A 70 17.94 -9.28 -1.69
N LYS A 71 17.74 -10.51 -2.16
CA LYS A 71 16.66 -10.84 -3.11
C LYS A 71 15.27 -10.63 -2.55
N ARG A 72 15.10 -10.68 -1.22
CA ARG A 72 13.81 -10.44 -0.57
C ARG A 72 13.44 -8.96 -0.61
N TRP A 73 14.42 -8.09 -0.37
CA TRP A 73 14.27 -6.65 -0.52
C TRP A 73 14.02 -6.25 -1.96
N GLU A 74 14.81 -6.79 -2.90
CA GLU A 74 14.58 -6.56 -4.33
C GLU A 74 13.17 -6.99 -4.76
N GLU A 75 12.69 -8.16 -4.33
CA GLU A 75 11.33 -8.62 -4.61
C GLU A 75 10.28 -7.66 -4.05
N GLN A 76 10.49 -7.16 -2.83
CA GLN A 76 9.57 -6.20 -2.21
C GLN A 76 9.48 -4.91 -3.02
N VAL A 77 10.62 -4.32 -3.37
CA VAL A 77 10.67 -3.08 -4.16
C VAL A 77 9.95 -3.24 -5.50
N TRP A 78 10.22 -4.34 -6.21
CA TRP A 78 9.54 -4.59 -7.50
C TRP A 78 8.05 -4.88 -7.33
N TRP A 79 7.66 -5.57 -6.27
CA TRP A 79 6.25 -5.82 -5.99
C TRP A 79 5.50 -4.51 -5.74
N GLU A 80 6.06 -3.61 -4.91
CA GLU A 80 5.46 -2.31 -4.61
C GLU A 80 5.29 -1.46 -5.88
N LEU A 81 6.34 -1.37 -6.70
CA LEU A 81 6.30 -0.63 -7.97
C LEU A 81 5.24 -1.20 -8.93
N ASP A 82 5.22 -2.52 -9.12
CA ASP A 82 4.28 -3.18 -10.02
C ASP A 82 2.83 -3.03 -9.56
N MET A 83 2.57 -3.22 -8.25
CA MET A 83 1.21 -3.14 -7.71
C MET A 83 0.70 -1.70 -7.66
N GLN A 84 1.57 -0.74 -7.34
CA GLN A 84 1.22 0.68 -7.42
C GLN A 84 0.92 1.10 -8.86
N GLU A 85 1.70 0.63 -9.85
CA GLU A 85 1.43 0.90 -11.26
C GLU A 85 0.12 0.25 -11.72
N ALA A 86 -0.14 -1.00 -11.33
CA ALA A 86 -1.31 -1.75 -11.75
C ALA A 86 -2.62 -1.23 -11.12
N ALA A 87 -2.57 -0.64 -9.93
CA ALA A 87 -3.75 -0.27 -9.17
C ALA A 87 -4.66 0.75 -9.89
N ASP A 88 -5.96 0.60 -9.67
CA ASP A 88 -6.98 1.56 -10.11
C ASP A 88 -7.01 2.79 -9.21
N ILE A 89 -6.72 2.61 -7.92
CA ILE A 89 -6.70 3.63 -6.89
C ILE A 89 -5.41 3.48 -6.08
N ILE A 90 -4.70 4.58 -5.85
CA ILE A 90 -3.56 4.62 -4.94
C ILE A 90 -3.92 5.54 -3.78
N VAL A 91 -3.95 4.97 -2.58
CA VAL A 91 -4.17 5.71 -1.33
C VAL A 91 -2.84 5.96 -0.68
N PHE A 92 -2.47 7.24 -0.53
CA PHE A 92 -1.28 7.63 0.22
C PHE A 92 -1.66 8.04 1.64
N PHE A 93 -1.04 7.40 2.63
CA PHE A 93 -1.14 7.78 4.04
C PHE A 93 0.13 8.44 4.56
N PHE A 94 -0.01 9.69 5.03
CA PHE A 94 1.06 10.47 5.64
C PHE A 94 0.78 10.66 7.13
N HIS A 95 1.78 10.38 7.96
CA HIS A 95 1.69 10.55 9.41
C HIS A 95 2.70 11.61 9.87
N PRO A 96 2.36 12.51 10.81
CA PRO A 96 3.23 13.62 11.23
C PRO A 96 4.55 13.16 11.89
N SER A 97 4.66 11.90 12.30
CA SER A 97 5.89 11.33 12.87
C SER A 97 6.99 11.04 11.84
N THR A 98 6.72 11.22 10.54
CA THR A 98 7.68 10.97 9.45
C THR A 98 7.62 12.07 8.40
N GLU A 99 8.78 12.43 7.85
CA GLU A 99 8.88 13.32 6.68
C GLU A 99 8.44 12.61 5.38
N ALA A 100 8.35 11.27 5.39
CA ALA A 100 7.90 10.43 4.28
C ALA A 100 8.48 10.80 2.89
N PRO A 101 9.81 11.02 2.74
CA PRO A 101 10.38 11.55 1.50
C PRO A 101 10.15 10.62 0.29
N ILE A 102 10.18 9.30 0.51
CA ILE A 102 9.93 8.31 -0.54
C ILE A 102 8.45 8.36 -0.97
N SER A 103 7.52 8.35 -0.02
CA SER A 103 6.08 8.43 -0.32
C SER A 103 5.69 9.75 -0.99
N LEU A 104 6.36 10.85 -0.67
CA LEU A 104 6.19 12.13 -1.38
C LEU A 104 6.71 12.06 -2.82
N MET A 105 7.84 11.39 -3.06
CA MET A 105 8.35 11.13 -4.41
C MET A 105 7.38 10.25 -5.21
N GLU A 106 6.91 9.16 -4.63
CA GLU A 106 5.92 8.24 -5.22
C GLU A 106 4.61 8.94 -5.55
N LEU A 107 4.13 9.81 -4.65
CA LEU A 107 2.98 10.67 -4.90
C LEU A 107 3.20 11.55 -6.14
N GLY A 108 4.36 12.21 -6.22
CA GLY A 108 4.71 13.04 -7.39
C GLY A 108 4.71 12.24 -8.71
N LEU A 109 5.23 11.02 -8.68
CA LEU A 109 5.23 10.11 -9.85
C LEU A 109 3.80 9.66 -10.21
N ALA A 110 2.98 9.30 -9.22
CA ALA A 110 1.60 8.88 -9.41
C ALA A 110 0.76 10.02 -10.00
N VAL A 111 0.88 11.25 -9.47
CA VAL A 111 0.16 12.43 -9.98
C VAL A 111 0.59 12.77 -11.41
N LYS A 112 1.88 12.61 -11.75
CA LYS A 112 2.37 12.86 -13.11
C LYS A 112 1.82 11.88 -14.14
N THR A 113 1.61 10.62 -13.74
CA THR A 113 1.28 9.53 -14.66
C THR A 113 -0.22 9.22 -14.72
N LYS A 114 -0.92 9.29 -13.59
CA LYS A 114 -2.32 8.86 -13.41
C LYS A 114 -3.04 9.71 -12.35
N PRO A 115 -3.19 11.04 -12.56
CA PRO A 115 -3.70 11.96 -11.53
C PRO A 115 -5.12 11.60 -11.04
N GLU A 116 -5.95 11.00 -11.89
CA GLU A 116 -7.32 10.59 -11.55
C GLU A 116 -7.42 9.40 -10.58
N ARG A 117 -6.31 8.69 -10.36
CA ARG A 117 -6.23 7.50 -9.49
C ARG A 117 -5.71 7.80 -8.09
N VAL A 118 -5.24 9.02 -7.86
CA VAL A 118 -4.53 9.38 -6.62
C VAL A 118 -5.51 9.94 -5.59
N HIS A 119 -5.56 9.29 -4.43
CA HIS A 119 -6.35 9.75 -3.30
C HIS A 119 -5.43 9.93 -2.09
N LEU A 120 -5.47 11.13 -1.51
CA LEU A 120 -4.69 11.48 -0.32
C LEU A 120 -5.52 11.17 0.92
N ALA A 121 -5.02 10.27 1.76
CA ALA A 121 -5.51 10.07 3.11
C ALA A 121 -4.53 10.77 4.06
N ALA A 122 -4.86 11.98 4.48
CA ALA A 122 -4.15 12.66 5.56
C ALA A 122 -5.03 12.59 6.82
N VAL A 123 -4.44 12.26 7.97
CA VAL A 123 -5.07 12.64 9.24
C VAL A 123 -4.86 14.13 9.38
N LEU A 124 -5.89 14.91 9.09
CA LEU A 124 -6.01 16.25 9.68
C LEU A 124 -6.27 15.99 11.17
N GLU A 125 -5.30 16.34 12.02
CA GLU A 125 -5.52 16.36 13.46
C GLU A 125 -6.83 17.11 13.76
N MET A 126 -7.70 16.49 14.55
CA MET A 126 -8.82 17.14 15.24
C MET A 126 -8.37 17.54 16.64
#